data_AF-A0A351MI90-F1
#
_entry.id   AF-A0A351MI90-F1
#
_cell.length_a   1.000
_cell.length_b   1.000
_cell.length_c   1.000
_cell.angle_alpha   90.00
_cell.angle_beta   90.00
_cell.angle_gamma   90.00
#
_symmetry.space_group_name_H-M   'P 1'
#
loop_
_entity.id
_entity.type
_entity.pdbx_description
1 polymer ?
#
loop_
_entity_poly.entity_id
_entity_poly.type
_entity_poly.pdbx_seq_one_letter_code
_entity_poly.pdbx_strand_id
1 'polypeptide(L)'
;VAAALAPLVEHAGEVDSTLTAAAQRVGTRLAVDLDRLGTRLQRAHRRQADIDRRRLAAAQAWLAPGGRPQERVLGLLPFLALSGPALVERVQAAVEATPWDVHGVLGLFDE
;
A
#
# COMPACT_ATOMS: atom_id res chain seq x y z
N VAL A 1 20.34 -17.99 -7.14
CA VAL A 1 19.62 -19.08 -7.85
C VAL A 1 20.53 -19.82 -8.82
N ALA A 2 21.19 -19.16 -9.77
CA ALA A 2 22.17 -19.82 -10.66
C ALA A 2 23.26 -20.58 -9.89
N ALA A 3 23.84 -19.96 -8.86
CA ALA A 3 24.82 -20.62 -7.98
C ALA A 3 24.27 -21.85 -7.22
N ALA A 4 22.96 -21.88 -6.93
CA ALA A 4 22.33 -23.01 -6.24
C ALA A 4 22.02 -24.19 -7.20
N LEU A 5 22.00 -23.94 -8.51
CA LEU A 5 21.72 -24.96 -9.54
C LEU A 5 23.00 -25.54 -10.16
N ALA A 6 24.15 -24.91 -9.94
CA ALA A 6 25.45 -25.36 -10.45
C ALA A 6 25.81 -26.80 -10.05
N PRO A 7 25.59 -27.27 -8.79
CA PRO A 7 25.89 -28.65 -8.41
C PRO A 7 25.07 -29.69 -9.18
N LEU A 8 23.84 -29.34 -9.60
CA LEU A 8 22.99 -30.24 -10.39
C LEU A 8 23.47 -30.37 -11.84
N VAL A 9 24.08 -29.32 -12.39
CA VAL A 9 24.70 -29.35 -13.72
C VAL A 9 25.98 -30.19 -13.70
N GLU A 10 26.78 -30.02 -12.66
CA GLU A 10 28.00 -30.80 -12.44
C GLU A 10 27.67 -32.29 -12.31
N HIS A 11 26.71 -32.64 -11.44
CA HIS A 11 26.27 -34.02 -11.28
C HIS A 11 25.68 -34.63 -12.56
N ALA A 12 24.96 -33.85 -13.37
CA ALA A 12 24.46 -34.33 -14.65
C ALA A 12 25.61 -34.69 -15.61
N GLY A 13 26.71 -33.93 -15.59
CA GLY A 13 27.90 -34.20 -16.39
C GLY A 13 28.71 -35.42 -15.89
N GLU A 14 28.71 -35.67 -14.58
CA GLU A 14 29.31 -36.89 -13.98
C GLU A 14 28.57 -38.16 -14.43
N VAL A 15 27.24 -38.09 -14.55
CA VAL A 15 26.40 -39.19 -15.04
C VAL A 15 26.59 -39.39 -16.54
N ASP A 16 26.47 -38.32 -17.32
CA ASP A 16 26.68 -38.32 -18.76
C ASP A 16 27.02 -36.90 -19.25
N SER A 17 28.23 -36.76 -19.80
CA SER A 17 28.74 -35.49 -20.34
C SER A 17 27.80 -34.80 -21.34
N THR A 18 26.99 -35.56 -22.10
CA THR A 18 26.04 -35.04 -23.09
C THR A 18 24.85 -34.32 -22.44
N LEU A 19 24.57 -34.59 -21.15
CA LEU A 19 23.46 -33.98 -20.41
C LEU A 19 23.79 -32.57 -19.89
N THR A 20 25.06 -32.18 -19.83
CA THR A 20 25.51 -30.89 -19.28
C THR A 20 24.79 -29.70 -19.91
N ALA A 21 24.68 -29.67 -21.25
CA ALA A 21 24.03 -28.59 -21.96
C ALA A 21 22.51 -28.55 -21.72
N ALA A 22 21.87 -29.72 -21.55
CA ALA A 22 20.46 -29.80 -21.21
C ALA A 22 20.22 -29.32 -19.76
N ALA A 23 21.07 -29.72 -18.82
CA ALA A 23 21.01 -29.30 -17.42
C ALA A 23 21.18 -27.78 -17.28
N GLN A 24 22.12 -27.17 -18.01
CA GLN A 24 22.31 -25.70 -18.02
C GLN A 24 21.07 -24.95 -18.52
N ARG A 25 20.42 -25.45 -19.58
CA ARG A 25 19.18 -24.85 -20.11
C ARG A 25 18.04 -24.93 -19.09
N VAL A 26 17.87 -26.09 -18.44
CA VAL A 26 16.87 -26.26 -17.38
C VAL A 26 17.17 -25.34 -16.20
N GLY A 27 18.43 -25.26 -15.77
CA GLY A 27 18.83 -24.40 -14.66
C GLY A 27 18.56 -22.92 -14.95
N THR A 28 18.88 -22.46 -16.16
CA THR A 28 18.57 -21.08 -16.59
C THR A 28 17.07 -20.81 -16.57
N ARG A 29 16.27 -21.74 -17.09
CA ARG A 29 14.81 -21.62 -17.09
C ARG A 29 14.24 -21.57 -15.67
N LEU A 30 14.70 -22.46 -14.78
CA LEU A 30 14.29 -22.47 -13.37
C LEU A 30 14.63 -21.16 -12.66
N ALA A 31 15.81 -20.58 -12.95
CA ALA A 31 16.18 -19.29 -12.40
C ALA A 31 15.20 -18.18 -12.80
N VAL A 32 14.81 -18.13 -14.08
CA VAL A 32 13.81 -17.17 -14.58
C VAL A 32 12.44 -17.40 -13.95
N ASP A 33 12.01 -18.66 -13.83
CA ASP A 33 10.69 -18.97 -13.29
C ASP A 33 10.58 -18.66 -11.78
N LEU A 34 11.67 -18.85 -11.03
CA LEU A 34 11.75 -18.46 -9.62
C LEU A 34 11.74 -16.92 -9.44
N ASP A 35 12.45 -16.19 -10.29
CA ASP A 35 12.41 -14.72 -10.28
C ASP A 35 10.99 -14.18 -10.56
N ARG A 36 10.33 -14.76 -11.57
CA ARG A 36 8.91 -14.48 -11.88
C ARG A 36 7.99 -14.83 -10.72
N LEU A 37 8.25 -15.92 -10.00
CA LEU A 37 7.49 -16.29 -8.82
C LEU A 37 7.68 -15.26 -7.70
N GLY A 38 8.92 -14.85 -7.41
CA GLY A 38 9.23 -13.82 -6.43
C GLY A 38 8.52 -12.50 -6.73
N THR A 39 8.55 -12.05 -7.99
CA THR A 39 7.83 -10.85 -8.44
C THR A 39 6.32 -10.99 -8.23
N ARG A 40 5.74 -12.15 -8.53
CA ARG A 40 4.30 -12.41 -8.33
C ARG A 40 3.92 -12.41 -6.85
N LEU A 41 4.74 -13.02 -5.99
CA LEU A 41 4.54 -13.02 -4.54
C LEU A 41 4.59 -11.59 -3.98
N GLN A 42 5.57 -10.79 -4.38
CA GLN A 42 5.67 -9.40 -3.94
C GLN A 42 4.44 -8.58 -4.39
N ARG A 43 3.98 -8.77 -5.63
CA ARG A 43 2.75 -8.11 -6.13
C ARG A 43 1.50 -8.58 -5.39
N ALA A 44 1.39 -9.87 -5.07
CA ALA A 44 0.26 -10.40 -4.32
C ALA A 44 0.23 -9.83 -2.90
N HIS A 45 1.37 -9.80 -2.22
CA HIS A 45 1.49 -9.21 -0.89
C HIS A 45 1.18 -7.71 -0.88
N ARG A 46 1.65 -6.96 -1.89
CA ARG A 46 1.29 -5.55 -2.05
C ARG A 46 -0.21 -5.36 -2.27
N ARG A 47 -0.82 -6.18 -3.12
CA ARG A 47 -2.28 -6.15 -3.38
C ARG A 47 -3.09 -6.46 -2.14
N GLN A 48 -2.64 -7.41 -1.31
CA GLN A 48 -3.32 -7.73 -0.06
C GLN A 48 -3.41 -6.51 0.87
N ALA A 49 -2.35 -5.72 0.93
CA ALA A 49 -2.29 -4.49 1.72
C ALA A 49 -2.79 -3.23 0.96
N ASP A 50 -3.30 -3.37 -0.26
CA ASP A 50 -3.69 -2.20 -1.07
C ASP A 50 -4.95 -1.51 -0.52
N ILE A 51 -5.90 -2.29 0.02
CA ILE A 51 -7.11 -1.75 0.64
C ILE A 51 -6.75 -0.86 1.83
N ASP A 52 -5.91 -1.34 2.73
CA ASP A 52 -5.49 -0.59 3.92
C ASP A 52 -4.67 0.64 3.55
N ARG A 53 -3.77 0.52 2.55
CA ARG A 53 -3.03 1.67 2.01
C ARG A 53 -3.98 2.73 1.43
N ARG A 54 -5.01 2.32 0.68
CA ARG A 54 -6.00 3.26 0.13
C ARG A 54 -6.82 3.92 1.23
N ARG A 55 -7.25 3.16 2.25
CA ARG A 55 -7.98 3.71 3.41
C ARG A 55 -7.13 4.73 4.17
N LEU A 56 -5.86 4.40 4.43
CA LEU A 56 -4.93 5.32 5.08
C LEU A 56 -4.67 6.57 4.23
N ALA A 57 -4.45 6.41 2.92
CA ALA A 57 -4.26 7.52 2.01
C ALA A 57 -5.50 8.43 1.95
N ALA A 58 -6.70 7.84 1.94
CA ALA A 58 -7.95 8.60 1.99
C ALA A 58 -8.09 9.37 3.32
N ALA A 59 -7.79 8.74 4.45
CA ALA A 59 -7.81 9.41 5.75
C ALA A 59 -6.80 10.57 5.81
N GLN A 60 -5.58 10.35 5.32
CA GLN A 60 -4.55 11.39 5.25
C GLN A 60 -4.96 12.55 4.34
N ALA A 61 -5.63 12.29 3.22
CA ALA A 61 -6.12 13.32 2.31
C ALA A 61 -7.17 14.25 2.97
N TRP A 62 -7.88 13.77 3.99
CA TRP A 62 -8.83 14.59 4.75
C TRP A 62 -8.22 15.25 5.98
N LEU A 63 -7.43 14.52 6.77
CA LEU A 63 -6.88 15.02 8.04
C LEU A 63 -5.63 15.90 7.85
N ALA A 64 -4.76 15.53 6.91
CA ALA A 64 -3.48 16.19 6.68
C ALA A 64 -3.14 16.25 5.18
N PRO A 65 -3.98 16.91 4.35
CA PRO A 65 -3.77 16.99 2.90
C PRO A 65 -2.40 17.57 2.55
N GLY A 66 -1.55 16.74 1.94
CA GLY A 66 -0.17 17.12 1.62
C GLY A 66 0.69 17.39 2.84
N GLY A 67 0.38 16.78 4.00
CA GLY A 67 1.12 16.94 5.25
C GLY A 67 0.86 18.27 5.97
N ARG A 68 -0.16 19.02 5.56
CA ARG A 68 -0.55 20.30 6.17
C ARG A 68 -1.85 20.15 6.95
N PRO A 69 -2.08 20.97 8.00
CA PRO A 69 -3.35 20.98 8.71
C PRO A 69 -4.54 21.14 7.77
N GLN A 70 -5.61 20.38 8.02
CA GLN A 70 -6.82 20.31 7.22
C GLN A 70 -7.40 21.70 6.92
N GLU A 71 -7.55 22.53 7.94
CA GLU A 71 -8.12 23.87 7.89
C GLU A 71 -7.30 24.87 7.07
N ARG A 72 -6.02 24.55 6.81
CA ARG A 72 -5.13 25.37 5.97
C ARG A 72 -5.18 25.01 4.49
N VAL A 73 -5.87 23.93 4.12
CA VAL A 73 -5.91 23.43 2.74
C VAL A 73 -7.34 23.23 2.27
N LEU A 74 -8.20 22.63 3.09
CA LEU A 74 -9.61 22.39 2.76
C LEU A 74 -10.46 23.56 3.25
N GLY A 75 -11.28 24.09 2.35
CA GLY A 75 -12.33 25.05 2.70
C GLY A 75 -13.58 24.34 3.24
N LEU A 76 -14.61 25.12 3.55
CA LEU A 76 -15.86 24.60 4.14
C LEU A 76 -16.71 23.74 3.16
N LEU A 77 -16.63 24.02 1.85
CA LEU A 77 -17.53 23.44 0.85
C LEU A 77 -17.54 21.90 0.77
N PRO A 78 -16.39 21.19 0.80
CA PRO A 78 -16.39 19.73 0.78
C PRO A 78 -17.14 19.12 1.98
N PHE A 79 -17.11 19.77 3.13
CA PHE A 79 -17.80 19.29 4.34
C PHE A 79 -19.30 19.52 4.26
N LEU A 80 -19.73 20.67 3.74
CA LEU A 80 -21.16 20.93 3.49
C LEU A 80 -21.75 19.99 2.45
N ALA A 81 -20.97 19.63 1.43
CA ALA A 81 -21.41 18.65 0.43
C ALA A 81 -21.62 17.24 1.02
N LEU A 82 -20.86 16.87 2.06
CA LEU A 82 -20.95 15.56 2.70
C LEU A 82 -21.98 15.50 3.84
N SER A 83 -22.06 16.56 4.65
CA SER A 83 -22.83 16.59 5.90
C SER A 83 -24.08 17.47 5.83
N GLY A 84 -24.29 18.19 4.72
CA GLY A 84 -25.39 19.13 4.56
C GLY A 84 -25.21 20.42 5.36
N PRO A 85 -26.21 21.32 5.31
CA PRO A 85 -26.15 22.64 5.94
C PRO A 85 -26.11 22.56 7.47
N ALA A 86 -26.66 21.49 8.08
CA ALA A 86 -26.69 21.32 9.54
C ALA A 86 -25.29 21.25 10.19
N LEU A 87 -24.25 20.99 9.39
CA LEU A 87 -22.87 21.05 9.83
C LEU A 87 -22.51 22.41 10.43
N VAL A 88 -23.07 23.51 9.91
CA VAL A 88 -22.74 24.87 10.39
C VAL A 88 -23.14 25.02 11.85
N GLU A 89 -24.36 24.60 12.21
CA GLU A 89 -24.83 24.67 13.60
C GLU A 89 -24.00 23.76 14.51
N ARG A 90 -23.63 22.56 14.05
CA ARG A 90 -22.78 21.64 14.83
C ARG A 90 -21.37 22.21 15.07
N VAL A 91 -20.77 22.83 14.05
CA VAL A 91 -19.45 23.50 14.20
C VAL A 91 -19.56 24.65 15.18
N GLN A 92 -20.61 25.47 15.09
CA GLN A 92 -20.81 26.59 16.01
C GLN A 92 -20.92 26.10 17.46
N ALA A 93 -21.78 25.11 17.72
CA ALA A 93 -21.93 24.53 19.05
C ALA A 93 -20.61 23.92 19.57
N ALA A 94 -19.85 23.26 18.70
CA ALA A 94 -18.57 22.68 19.08
C ALA A 94 -17.52 23.75 19.43
N VAL A 95 -17.46 24.84 18.68
CA VAL A 95 -16.55 25.97 18.97
C VAL A 95 -16.93 26.64 20.30
N GLU A 96 -18.22 26.83 20.57
CA GLU A 96 -18.69 27.39 21.85
C GLU A 96 -18.36 26.49 23.04
N ALA A 97 -18.38 25.16 22.84
CA ALA A 97 -18.08 24.18 23.88
C ALA A 97 -16.57 23.90 24.07
N THR A 98 -15.73 24.26 23.10
CA THR A 98 -14.30 23.91 23.10
C THR A 98 -13.45 25.11 23.53
N PRO A 99 -12.58 24.97 24.55
CA PRO A 99 -11.62 26.01 24.91
C PRO A 99 -10.70 26.38 23.73
N TRP A 100 -10.31 27.65 23.66
CA TRP A 100 -9.56 28.21 22.53
C TRP A 100 -8.15 27.61 22.34
N ASP A 101 -7.60 26.98 23.39
CA ASP A 101 -6.26 26.39 23.44
C ASP A 101 -6.24 24.88 23.16
N VAL A 102 -7.39 24.28 22.84
CA VAL A 102 -7.53 22.85 22.58
C VAL A 102 -7.90 22.60 21.11
N HIS A 103 -7.29 21.57 20.52
CA HIS A 103 -7.66 21.11 19.18
C HIS A 103 -9.03 20.41 19.22
N GLY A 104 -10.05 21.03 18.61
CA GLY A 104 -11.38 20.46 18.49
C GLY A 104 -11.47 19.44 17.35
N VAL A 105 -12.18 18.34 17.60
CA VAL A 105 -12.49 17.32 16.58
C VAL A 105 -14.00 17.20 16.46
N LEU A 106 -14.50 17.30 15.23
CA LEU A 106 -15.93 17.18 14.94
C LEU A 106 -16.17 15.99 14.00
N GLY A 107 -17.09 15.10 14.39
CA GLY A 107 -17.60 14.05 13.51
C GLY A 107 -18.48 14.63 12.40
N LEU A 108 -18.22 14.23 11.16
CA LEU A 108 -19.01 14.70 10.00
C LEU A 108 -20.32 13.92 9.84
N PHE A 109 -20.38 12.71 10.38
CA PHE A 109 -21.52 11.81 10.31
C PHE A 109 -21.90 11.41 11.73
N ASP A 110 -23.20 11.23 11.97
CA ASP A 110 -23.69 10.65 13.22
C ASP A 110 -23.45 9.13 13.15
N GLU A 111 -22.95 8.53 14.24
CA GLU A 111 -22.80 7.07 14.37
C GLU A 111 -24.15 6.37 14.59
#